data_AF-A0AAD2GBV8-F1
#
_entry.id   AF-A0AAD2GBV8-F1
#
_cell.length_a   1.000
_cell.length_b   1.000
_cell.length_c   1.000
_cell.angle_alpha   90.00
_cell.angle_beta   90.00
_cell.angle_gamma   90.00
#
_symmetry.space_group_name_H-M   'P 1'
#
loop_
_entity.id
_entity.type
_entity.pdbx_description
1 polymer ?
#
loop_
_entity_poly.entity_id
_entity_poly.type
_entity_poly.pdbx_seq_one_letter_code
_entity_poly.pdbx_strand_id
1 'polypeptide(L)'
;MQASIPLLTSYARPALIVICGMLLFNLPTLIYKSQMFLRGVAYILLCNDKSWKKPDDPSLVVGPLLEDSSKIERKTVYFVRHGESTWNDTFNKGSHRSWFTFILGWYPGLIKAVLYELYLFLAGKLDSWFYDAPLSNLGIRQAEDLSKFLNEQQPPKEQSSFGDREKFHLSVLTAQPGSPPSKLVCSNLRRAISTVAAAFQDRLSRRPQEKILIIPVLQEISRNPDALSLTPAHAQIHASWMEKTSTVCDFQNIFTNQVDMSLHSGNKPIGTNGLKRMNLFCDFLFSPSVTEDYVIVGGHSLWFRSFFQTFLPYTTIHASQKKKIVNGGVVAFEFVKANTKYGPRYMIDPKSIDVVYGGFH
;
A
#
# COMPACT_ATOMS: atom_id res chain seq x y z
N MET A 1 -11.87 -22.50 48.92
CA MET A 1 -11.75 -21.71 47.66
C MET A 1 -12.59 -20.43 47.75
N GLN A 2 -12.34 -19.57 48.76
CA GLN A 2 -13.19 -18.39 49.07
C GLN A 2 -12.39 -17.13 49.50
N ALA A 3 -11.06 -17.15 49.48
CA ALA A 3 -10.22 -16.05 49.98
C ALA A 3 -9.70 -15.07 48.92
N SER A 4 -9.98 -15.29 47.63
CA SER A 4 -9.38 -14.52 46.52
C SER A 4 -10.22 -13.34 46.00
N ILE A 5 -11.46 -13.18 46.47
CA ILE A 5 -12.41 -12.16 45.97
C ILE A 5 -12.15 -10.74 46.52
N PRO A 6 -11.73 -10.50 47.79
CA PRO A 6 -11.61 -9.13 48.32
C PRO A 6 -10.45 -8.32 47.73
N LEU A 7 -9.38 -8.98 47.29
CA LEU A 7 -8.17 -8.31 46.81
C LEU A 7 -8.39 -7.66 45.44
N LEU A 8 -9.09 -8.36 44.53
CA LEU A 8 -9.44 -7.87 43.19
C LEU A 8 -10.33 -6.63 43.24
N THR A 9 -11.25 -6.55 44.21
CA THR A 9 -12.15 -5.39 44.37
C THR A 9 -11.44 -4.15 44.91
N SER A 10 -10.35 -4.31 45.68
CA SER A 10 -9.60 -3.20 46.27
C SER A 10 -8.83 -2.39 45.21
N TYR A 11 -8.25 -3.07 44.23
CA TYR A 11 -7.49 -2.41 43.15
C TYR A 11 -8.35 -1.99 41.96
N ALA A 12 -9.56 -2.53 41.81
CA ALA A 12 -10.44 -2.20 40.69
C ALA A 12 -10.85 -0.71 40.67
N ARG A 13 -11.16 -0.12 41.85
CA ARG A 13 -11.59 1.28 41.92
C ARG A 13 -10.46 2.27 41.57
N PRO A 14 -9.26 2.18 42.18
CA PRO A 14 -8.13 3.03 41.78
C PRO A 14 -7.77 2.86 40.30
N ALA A 15 -7.76 1.62 39.79
CA ALA A 15 -7.46 1.37 38.38
C ALA A 15 -8.49 2.02 37.45
N LEU A 16 -9.79 1.93 37.77
CA LEU A 16 -10.84 2.57 36.98
C LEU A 16 -10.70 4.10 36.99
N ILE A 17 -10.40 4.71 38.15
CA ILE A 17 -10.16 6.15 38.25
C ILE A 17 -8.99 6.57 37.37
N VAL A 18 -7.88 5.83 37.40
CA VAL A 18 -6.71 6.11 36.56
C VAL A 18 -7.07 5.97 35.07
N ILE A 19 -7.76 4.90 34.68
CA ILE A 19 -8.21 4.70 33.29
C ILE A 19 -9.12 5.85 32.84
N CYS A 20 -10.13 6.22 33.62
CA CYS A 20 -10.99 7.34 33.32
C CYS A 20 -10.21 8.65 33.21
N GLY A 21 -9.25 8.90 34.11
CA GLY A 21 -8.36 10.05 34.05
C GLY A 21 -7.53 10.09 32.76
N MET A 22 -6.94 8.96 32.36
CA MET A 22 -6.18 8.82 31.10
C MET A 22 -7.07 9.05 29.87
N LEU A 23 -8.30 8.55 29.87
CA LEU A 23 -9.25 8.72 28.78
C LEU A 23 -9.73 10.17 28.65
N LEU A 24 -10.00 10.84 29.78
CA LEU A 24 -10.37 12.25 29.79
C LEU A 24 -9.20 13.15 29.37
N PHE A 25 -7.98 12.86 29.81
CA PHE A 25 -6.79 13.59 29.38
C PHE A 25 -6.54 13.46 27.87
N ASN A 26 -6.83 12.28 27.30
CA ASN A 26 -6.66 11.98 25.88
C ASN A 26 -7.98 12.04 25.08
N LEU A 27 -8.93 12.87 25.52
CA LEU A 27 -10.28 12.93 24.94
C LEU A 27 -10.30 13.15 23.41
N PRO A 28 -9.47 14.02 22.80
CA PRO A 28 -9.46 14.18 21.35
C PRO A 28 -9.11 12.88 20.60
N THR A 29 -8.08 12.16 21.07
CA THR A 29 -7.69 10.86 20.50
C THR A 29 -8.80 9.81 20.70
N LEU A 30 -9.42 9.79 21.87
CA LEU A 30 -10.55 8.91 22.19
C LEU A 30 -11.71 9.13 21.20
N ILE A 31 -12.13 10.38 20.99
CA ILE A 31 -13.21 10.72 20.06
C ILE A 31 -12.84 10.28 18.65
N TYR A 32 -11.63 10.60 18.18
CA TYR A 32 -11.17 10.26 16.84
C TYR A 32 -11.15 8.74 16.60
N LYS A 33 -10.56 7.97 17.52
CA LYS A 33 -10.52 6.50 17.42
C LYS A 33 -11.92 5.89 17.51
N SER A 34 -12.82 6.45 18.32
CA SER A 34 -14.21 6.00 18.39
C SER A 34 -14.94 6.22 17.06
N GLN A 35 -14.74 7.37 16.41
CA GLN A 35 -15.25 7.64 15.06
C GLN A 35 -14.68 6.65 14.03
N MET A 36 -13.38 6.35 14.10
CA MET A 36 -12.75 5.34 13.25
C MET A 36 -13.30 3.94 13.49
N PHE A 37 -13.60 3.59 14.74
CA PHE A 37 -14.24 2.32 15.08
C PHE A 37 -15.63 2.21 14.44
N LEU A 38 -16.49 3.20 14.67
CA LEU A 38 -17.83 3.26 14.07
C LEU A 38 -17.77 3.22 12.55
N ARG A 39 -16.83 3.96 11.95
CA ARG A 39 -16.58 3.92 10.50
C ARG A 39 -16.15 2.52 10.05
N GLY A 40 -15.25 1.87 10.76
CA GLY A 40 -14.80 0.50 10.49
C GLY A 40 -15.95 -0.50 10.51
N VAL A 41 -16.84 -0.42 11.52
CA VAL A 41 -18.04 -1.24 11.60
C VAL A 41 -18.95 -0.99 10.40
N ALA A 42 -19.25 0.27 10.08
CA ALA A 42 -20.05 0.63 8.91
C ALA A 42 -19.42 0.11 7.61
N TYR A 43 -18.08 0.13 7.50
CA TYR A 43 -17.34 -0.41 6.38
C TYR A 43 -17.50 -1.92 6.21
N ILE A 44 -17.38 -2.67 7.31
CA ILE A 44 -17.54 -4.12 7.29
C ILE A 44 -18.95 -4.49 6.83
N LEU A 45 -19.97 -3.77 7.31
CA LEU A 45 -21.38 -4.07 7.05
C LEU A 45 -21.88 -3.59 5.69
N LEU A 46 -21.46 -2.39 5.24
CA LEU A 46 -22.11 -1.69 4.13
C LEU A 46 -21.23 -1.52 2.88
N CYS A 47 -19.91 -1.73 2.97
CA CYS A 47 -19.03 -1.42 1.85
C CYS A 47 -19.11 -2.45 0.72
N ASN A 48 -19.26 -1.98 -0.52
CA ASN A 48 -19.30 -2.85 -1.70
C ASN A 48 -17.97 -2.89 -2.46
N ASP A 49 -16.85 -2.71 -1.76
CA ASP A 49 -15.54 -2.48 -2.39
C ASP A 49 -15.15 -3.56 -3.38
N LYS A 50 -15.53 -4.83 -3.12
CA LYS A 50 -15.22 -6.03 -3.92
C LYS A 50 -16.29 -6.40 -4.96
N SER A 51 -17.34 -5.60 -5.11
CA SER A 51 -18.50 -5.93 -5.94
C SER A 51 -18.64 -4.95 -7.10
N TRP A 52 -18.51 -5.48 -8.33
CA TRP A 52 -18.80 -4.78 -9.58
C TRP A 52 -19.07 -5.80 -10.69
N LYS A 53 -19.81 -5.37 -11.72
CA LYS A 53 -20.00 -6.18 -12.94
C LYS A 53 -18.67 -6.26 -13.69
N LYS A 54 -18.35 -7.45 -14.23
CA LYS A 54 -17.16 -7.63 -15.05
C LYS A 54 -17.22 -6.68 -16.26
N PRO A 55 -16.21 -5.83 -16.49
CA PRO A 55 -16.16 -4.95 -17.66
C PRO A 55 -16.01 -5.71 -18.97
N ASP A 56 -16.10 -4.98 -20.08
CA ASP A 56 -15.80 -5.51 -21.41
C ASP A 56 -14.31 -5.86 -21.53
N ASP A 57 -13.98 -6.84 -22.39
CA ASP A 57 -12.60 -7.22 -22.64
C ASP A 57 -11.83 -6.04 -23.26
N PRO A 58 -10.73 -5.58 -22.63
CA PRO A 58 -9.91 -4.48 -23.15
C PRO A 58 -9.43 -4.70 -24.58
N SER A 59 -9.15 -5.94 -24.98
CA SER A 59 -8.62 -6.26 -26.31
C SER A 59 -9.63 -6.05 -27.43
N LEU A 60 -10.93 -6.16 -27.17
CA LEU A 60 -11.98 -5.92 -28.17
C LEU A 60 -12.04 -4.45 -28.59
N VAL A 61 -11.57 -3.55 -27.72
CA VAL A 61 -11.71 -2.11 -27.92
C VAL A 61 -10.37 -1.45 -28.23
N VAL A 62 -9.32 -1.78 -27.46
CA VAL A 62 -7.99 -1.18 -27.61
C VAL A 62 -7.13 -1.99 -28.58
N GLY A 63 -7.33 -3.30 -28.70
CA GLY A 63 -6.53 -4.19 -29.54
C GLY A 63 -6.41 -3.72 -31.00
N PRO A 64 -7.53 -3.42 -31.71
CA PRO A 64 -7.47 -2.92 -33.08
C PRO A 64 -6.76 -1.56 -33.25
N LEU A 65 -6.59 -0.81 -32.16
CA LEU A 65 -5.96 0.51 -32.16
C LEU A 65 -4.47 0.47 -31.81
N LEU A 66 -3.95 -0.69 -31.38
CA LEU A 66 -2.54 -0.83 -31.01
C LEU A 66 -1.58 -0.61 -32.19
N GLU A 67 -2.02 -0.90 -33.41
CA GLU A 67 -1.22 -0.77 -34.63
C GLU A 67 -1.05 0.70 -35.08
N ASP A 68 -1.95 1.59 -34.61
CA ASP A 68 -1.92 3.01 -34.93
C ASP A 68 -1.48 3.83 -33.71
N SER A 69 -0.16 4.02 -33.59
CA SER A 69 0.46 4.77 -32.49
C SER A 69 -0.06 6.20 -32.36
N SER A 70 -0.63 6.80 -33.41
CA SER A 70 -1.19 8.16 -33.36
C SER A 70 -2.50 8.24 -32.56
N LYS A 71 -3.15 7.11 -32.33
CA LYS A 71 -4.47 7.02 -31.66
C LYS A 71 -4.38 6.59 -30.20
N ILE A 72 -3.18 6.34 -29.69
CA ILE A 72 -2.97 5.81 -28.35
C ILE A 72 -1.94 6.63 -27.56
N GLU A 73 -2.21 6.76 -26.26
CA GLU A 73 -1.25 7.30 -25.29
C GLU A 73 -0.67 6.11 -24.50
N ARG A 74 0.64 6.13 -24.23
CA ARG A 74 1.34 5.06 -23.50
C ARG A 74 2.05 5.62 -22.27
N LYS A 75 1.99 4.87 -21.17
CA LYS A 75 2.79 5.09 -19.96
C LYS A 75 3.34 3.77 -19.45
N THR A 76 4.57 3.77 -18.94
CA THR A 76 5.14 2.63 -18.22
C THR A 76 4.84 2.77 -16.74
N VAL A 77 4.18 1.77 -16.17
CA VAL A 77 3.77 1.75 -14.78
C VAL A 77 4.57 0.70 -14.02
N TYR A 78 5.13 1.09 -12.87
CA TYR A 78 5.81 0.21 -11.93
C TYR A 78 4.96 0.03 -10.67
N PHE A 79 4.39 -1.15 -10.48
CA PHE A 79 3.70 -1.48 -9.24
C PHE A 79 4.70 -1.94 -8.18
N VAL A 80 4.72 -1.25 -7.04
CA VAL A 80 5.51 -1.59 -5.85
C VAL A 80 4.56 -2.01 -4.74
N ARG A 81 4.57 -3.30 -4.40
CA ARG A 81 3.70 -3.81 -3.32
C ARG A 81 4.34 -3.55 -1.97
N HIS A 82 3.53 -3.05 -1.04
CA HIS A 82 3.97 -2.86 0.35
C HIS A 82 4.56 -4.13 1.01
N GLY A 83 5.46 -3.93 1.96
CA GLY A 83 5.95 -4.95 2.89
C GLY A 83 4.84 -5.49 3.82
N GLU A 84 5.10 -6.58 4.53
CA GLU A 84 4.15 -7.13 5.50
C GLU A 84 3.78 -6.10 6.59
N SER A 85 2.49 -5.94 6.89
CA SER A 85 2.01 -5.09 8.00
C SER A 85 1.86 -5.87 9.31
N THR A 86 1.76 -5.18 10.45
CA THR A 86 1.44 -5.81 11.75
C THR A 86 0.08 -6.52 11.73
N TRP A 87 -0.90 -6.00 10.97
CA TRP A 87 -2.16 -6.71 10.70
C TRP A 87 -1.90 -8.03 9.96
N ASN A 88 -1.08 -8.02 8.91
CA ASN A 88 -0.78 -9.24 8.16
C ASN A 88 -0.01 -10.24 9.01
N ASP A 89 0.95 -9.77 9.81
CA ASP A 89 1.69 -10.62 10.74
C ASP A 89 0.73 -11.35 11.70
N THR A 90 -0.26 -10.63 12.21
CA THR A 90 -1.25 -11.19 13.15
C THR A 90 -2.24 -12.13 12.49
N PHE A 91 -2.84 -11.74 11.36
CA PHE A 91 -4.02 -12.43 10.81
C PHE A 91 -3.75 -13.32 9.59
N ASN A 92 -2.55 -13.24 9.00
CA ASN A 92 -2.20 -14.05 7.84
C ASN A 92 -1.04 -14.99 8.16
N LYS A 93 -1.11 -16.24 7.68
CA LYS A 93 0.00 -17.19 7.75
C LYS A 93 1.28 -16.67 7.06
N GLY A 94 1.12 -15.99 5.93
CA GLY A 94 2.24 -15.70 5.03
C GLY A 94 2.85 -16.97 4.42
N SER A 95 3.82 -16.80 3.52
CA SER A 95 4.59 -17.91 2.92
C SER A 95 5.67 -18.44 3.87
N HIS A 96 6.16 -17.62 4.79
CA HIS A 96 7.30 -17.91 5.66
C HIS A 96 6.95 -18.71 6.93
N ARG A 97 5.66 -18.85 7.29
CA ARG A 97 5.23 -19.69 8.43
C ARG A 97 4.58 -20.98 7.97
N SER A 98 4.90 -22.06 8.68
CA SER A 98 4.12 -23.30 8.63
C SER A 98 2.73 -23.08 9.23
N TRP A 99 1.75 -23.92 8.87
CA TRP A 99 0.40 -23.85 9.44
C TRP A 99 0.41 -24.02 10.96
N PHE A 100 1.23 -24.94 11.48
CA PHE A 100 1.37 -25.19 12.91
C PHE A 100 1.95 -23.98 13.65
N THR A 101 3.04 -23.39 13.13
CA THR A 101 3.65 -22.17 13.69
C THR A 101 2.67 -21.01 13.71
N PHE A 102 1.86 -20.86 12.66
CA PHE A 102 0.84 -19.81 12.60
C PHE A 102 -0.22 -19.97 13.69
N ILE A 103 -0.83 -21.16 13.84
CA ILE A 103 -1.87 -21.37 14.85
C ILE A 103 -1.34 -21.16 16.27
N LEU A 104 -0.16 -21.70 16.58
CA LEU A 104 0.45 -21.52 17.90
C LEU A 104 0.79 -20.05 18.18
N GLY A 105 1.24 -19.31 17.16
CA GLY A 105 1.55 -17.89 17.29
C GLY A 105 0.33 -16.96 17.23
N TRP A 106 -0.81 -17.43 16.69
CA TRP A 106 -1.97 -16.60 16.44
C TRP A 106 -2.63 -16.09 17.72
N TYR A 107 -2.87 -16.96 18.70
CA TYR A 107 -3.50 -16.54 19.97
C TYR A 107 -2.62 -15.56 20.76
N PRO A 108 -1.32 -15.84 21.00
CA PRO A 108 -0.43 -14.85 21.63
C PRO A 108 -0.30 -13.56 20.82
N GLY A 109 -0.26 -13.66 19.48
CA GLY A 109 -0.20 -12.51 18.59
C GLY A 109 -1.44 -11.62 18.68
N LEU A 110 -2.63 -12.23 18.76
CA LEU A 110 -3.89 -11.51 18.94
C LEU A 110 -3.96 -10.83 20.31
N ILE A 111 -3.55 -11.53 21.39
CA ILE A 111 -3.48 -10.93 22.73
C ILE A 111 -2.53 -9.73 22.72
N LYS A 112 -1.34 -9.88 22.12
CA LYS A 112 -0.38 -8.79 21.94
C LYS A 112 -1.01 -7.61 21.18
N ALA A 113 -1.69 -7.87 20.07
CA ALA A 113 -2.34 -6.84 19.26
C ALA A 113 -3.39 -6.05 20.07
N VAL A 114 -4.24 -6.75 20.83
CA VAL A 114 -5.28 -6.13 21.67
C VAL A 114 -4.67 -5.33 22.81
N LEU A 115 -3.68 -5.88 23.53
CA LEU A 115 -3.01 -5.18 24.62
C LEU A 115 -2.25 -3.94 24.12
N TYR A 116 -1.62 -4.04 22.94
CA TYR A 116 -0.91 -2.91 22.35
C TYR A 116 -1.87 -1.83 21.86
N GLU A 117 -3.01 -2.19 21.25
CA GLU A 117 -4.05 -1.22 20.89
C GLU A 117 -4.61 -0.53 22.15
N LEU A 118 -4.84 -1.27 23.24
CA LEU A 118 -5.27 -0.69 24.52
C LEU A 118 -4.22 0.30 25.06
N TYR A 119 -2.93 -0.06 25.00
CA TYR A 119 -1.85 0.86 25.36
C TYR A 119 -1.88 2.13 24.51
N LEU A 120 -1.97 2.01 23.18
CA LEU A 120 -2.01 3.16 22.27
C LEU A 120 -3.22 4.06 22.58
N PHE A 121 -4.37 3.46 22.86
CA PHE A 121 -5.60 4.15 23.24
C PHE A 121 -5.45 4.92 24.56
N LEU A 122 -4.99 4.26 25.62
CA LEU A 122 -4.82 4.88 26.94
C LEU A 122 -3.71 5.94 26.95
N ALA A 123 -2.65 5.75 26.17
CA ALA A 123 -1.54 6.69 26.03
C ALA A 123 -1.83 7.85 25.06
N GLY A 124 -3.04 7.94 24.50
CA GLY A 124 -3.44 9.02 23.60
C GLY A 124 -2.72 9.02 22.24
N LYS A 125 -2.14 7.89 21.83
CA LYS A 125 -1.45 7.75 20.54
C LYS A 125 -2.46 7.50 19.42
N LEU A 126 -2.38 8.27 18.34
CA LEU A 126 -3.24 8.12 17.15
C LEU A 126 -2.94 6.85 16.34
N ASP A 127 -1.79 6.22 16.57
CA ASP A 127 -1.43 4.94 15.98
C ASP A 127 -2.42 3.82 16.28
N SER A 128 -2.49 2.81 15.42
CA SER A 128 -3.29 1.60 15.65
C SER A 128 -2.59 0.36 15.10
N TRP A 129 -2.82 -0.76 15.77
CA TRP A 129 -2.50 -2.09 15.27
C TRP A 129 -3.51 -2.55 14.22
N PHE A 130 -4.76 -2.14 14.35
CA PHE A 130 -5.89 -2.65 13.54
C PHE A 130 -6.26 -1.75 12.37
N TYR A 131 -6.10 -0.44 12.52
CA TYR A 131 -6.37 0.55 11.47
C TYR A 131 -5.04 1.05 10.90
N ASP A 132 -5.00 1.24 9.58
CA ASP A 132 -3.81 1.75 8.88
C ASP A 132 -2.49 1.12 9.36
N ALA A 133 -2.53 -0.20 9.53
CA ALA A 133 -1.50 -0.93 10.25
C ALA A 133 -0.11 -0.66 9.65
N PRO A 134 0.90 -0.27 10.46
CA PRO A 134 2.25 -0.04 9.98
C PRO A 134 2.91 -1.32 9.49
N LEU A 135 4.08 -1.19 8.89
CA LEU A 135 4.92 -2.35 8.55
C LEU A 135 5.27 -3.15 9.81
N SER A 136 5.32 -4.48 9.69
CA SER A 136 5.93 -5.38 10.69
C SER A 136 7.46 -5.31 10.59
N ASN A 137 8.17 -5.95 11.53
CA ASN A 137 9.63 -6.10 11.41
C ASN A 137 10.04 -6.85 10.14
N LEU A 138 9.22 -7.79 9.66
CA LEU A 138 9.44 -8.44 8.37
C LEU A 138 9.15 -7.47 7.21
N GLY A 139 8.10 -6.65 7.30
CA GLY A 139 7.79 -5.64 6.30
C GLY A 139 8.88 -4.56 6.14
N ILE A 140 9.47 -4.11 7.25
CA ILE A 140 10.61 -3.19 7.24
C ILE A 140 11.81 -3.83 6.51
N ARG A 141 12.14 -5.08 6.84
CA ARG A 141 13.20 -5.84 6.14
C ARG A 141 12.91 -6.00 4.65
N GLN A 142 11.67 -6.30 4.27
CA GLN A 142 11.27 -6.39 2.85
C GLN A 142 11.46 -5.06 2.10
N ALA A 143 11.20 -3.93 2.75
CA ALA A 143 11.46 -2.62 2.16
C ALA A 143 12.96 -2.31 2.07
N GLU A 144 13.74 -2.72 3.07
CA GLU A 144 15.21 -2.64 3.08
C GLU A 144 15.84 -3.52 1.99
N ASP A 145 15.36 -4.75 1.81
CA ASP A 145 15.82 -5.68 0.78
C ASP A 145 15.55 -5.13 -0.62
N LEU A 146 14.40 -4.48 -0.82
CA LEU A 146 14.12 -3.74 -2.06
C LEU A 146 15.08 -2.55 -2.23
N SER A 147 15.34 -1.78 -1.16
CA SER A 147 16.32 -0.68 -1.19
C SER A 147 17.71 -1.19 -1.60
N LYS A 148 18.15 -2.31 -1.03
CA LYS A 148 19.44 -2.93 -1.37
C LYS A 148 19.47 -3.35 -2.84
N PHE A 149 18.46 -4.08 -3.31
CA PHE A 149 18.34 -4.49 -4.71
C PHE A 149 18.40 -3.29 -5.68
N LEU A 150 17.70 -2.19 -5.36
CA LEU A 150 17.70 -1.00 -6.21
C LEU A 150 19.10 -0.33 -6.28
N ASN A 151 19.92 -0.44 -5.24
CA ASN A 151 21.23 0.22 -5.19
C ASN A 151 22.42 -0.71 -5.48
N GLU A 152 22.21 -2.03 -5.47
CA GLU A 152 23.21 -3.01 -5.82
C GLU A 152 23.53 -2.91 -7.32
N GLN A 153 24.73 -2.43 -7.64
CA GLN A 153 25.21 -2.30 -9.03
C GLN A 153 25.64 -3.64 -9.66
N GLN A 154 25.58 -4.76 -8.91
CA GLN A 154 25.95 -6.09 -9.40
C GLN A 154 24.94 -7.13 -8.90
N PRO A 155 24.41 -8.00 -9.77
CA PRO A 155 23.53 -9.08 -9.35
C PRO A 155 24.30 -10.07 -8.46
N PRO A 156 23.60 -10.82 -7.58
CA PRO A 156 24.17 -12.01 -6.95
C PRO A 156 24.76 -12.92 -8.03
N LYS A 157 25.95 -13.48 -7.76
CA LYS A 157 26.80 -14.24 -8.71
C LYS A 157 26.14 -15.44 -9.42
N GLU A 158 24.88 -15.76 -9.12
CA GLU A 158 24.12 -16.85 -9.72
C GLU A 158 23.05 -16.39 -10.74
N GLN A 159 22.83 -15.08 -10.89
CA GLN A 159 21.99 -14.52 -11.96
C GLN A 159 22.89 -13.79 -12.96
N SER A 160 23.06 -14.43 -14.13
CA SER A 160 23.67 -13.87 -15.33
C SER A 160 23.35 -12.38 -15.51
N SER A 161 24.37 -11.58 -15.84
CA SER A 161 24.33 -10.16 -16.19
C SER A 161 22.93 -9.62 -16.52
N PHE A 162 22.45 -8.62 -15.76
CA PHE A 162 21.21 -7.91 -16.04
C PHE A 162 21.06 -7.61 -17.54
N GLY A 163 19.93 -8.01 -18.14
CA GLY A 163 19.60 -7.65 -19.51
C GLY A 163 19.40 -6.13 -19.63
N ASP A 164 19.54 -5.57 -20.84
CA ASP A 164 19.45 -4.13 -21.06
C ASP A 164 18.10 -3.54 -20.61
N ARG A 165 17.02 -4.31 -20.74
CA ARG A 165 15.68 -3.94 -20.27
C ARG A 165 15.59 -3.83 -18.76
N GLU A 166 16.23 -4.73 -18.02
CA GLU A 166 16.24 -4.70 -16.56
C GLU A 166 17.10 -3.54 -16.03
N LYS A 167 18.27 -3.30 -16.63
CA LYS A 167 19.09 -2.12 -16.36
C LYS A 167 18.31 -0.83 -16.62
N PHE A 168 17.51 -0.80 -17.68
CA PHE A 168 16.65 0.33 -17.98
C PHE A 168 15.60 0.55 -16.87
N HIS A 169 14.87 -0.49 -16.45
CA HIS A 169 13.93 -0.38 -15.33
C HIS A 169 14.60 0.11 -14.04
N LEU A 170 15.76 -0.45 -13.69
CA LEU A 170 16.54 -0.02 -12.53
C LEU A 170 16.95 1.45 -12.64
N SER A 171 17.35 1.91 -13.83
CA SER A 171 17.71 3.31 -14.06
C SER A 171 16.54 4.27 -13.78
N VAL A 172 15.32 3.90 -14.19
CA VAL A 172 14.10 4.68 -13.96
C VAL A 172 13.72 4.65 -12.48
N LEU A 173 13.69 3.46 -11.87
CA LEU A 173 13.31 3.27 -10.48
C LEU A 173 14.27 3.99 -9.52
N THR A 174 15.56 3.93 -9.81
CA THR A 174 16.60 4.59 -8.99
C THR A 174 16.90 6.01 -9.47
N ALA A 175 16.23 6.51 -10.50
CA ALA A 175 16.40 7.89 -10.93
C ALA A 175 17.86 8.24 -11.26
N GLN A 176 18.59 7.32 -11.91
CA GLN A 176 20.00 7.54 -12.30
C GLN A 176 20.16 8.77 -13.20
N PRO A 177 21.33 9.42 -13.21
CA PRO A 177 21.63 10.45 -14.21
C PRO A 177 21.38 9.93 -15.64
N GLY A 178 20.65 10.71 -16.45
CA GLY A 178 20.27 10.32 -17.81
C GLY A 178 19.05 9.39 -17.94
N SER A 179 18.52 8.87 -16.83
CA SER A 179 17.23 8.15 -16.85
C SER A 179 16.08 9.10 -17.16
N PRO A 180 15.01 8.62 -17.83
CA PRO A 180 13.84 9.46 -18.09
C PRO A 180 13.15 9.87 -16.78
N PRO A 181 12.48 11.04 -16.75
CA PRO A 181 11.73 11.49 -15.58
C PRO A 181 10.62 10.50 -15.25
N SER A 182 10.37 10.32 -13.95
CA SER A 182 9.30 9.45 -13.46
C SER A 182 8.61 10.06 -12.25
N LYS A 183 7.33 9.73 -12.08
CA LYS A 183 6.48 10.21 -10.98
C LYS A 183 6.30 9.14 -9.90
N LEU A 184 6.57 9.47 -8.64
CA LEU A 184 6.27 8.61 -7.49
C LEU A 184 4.86 8.93 -6.98
N VAL A 185 3.97 7.92 -7.00
CA VAL A 185 2.64 8.00 -6.41
C VAL A 185 2.42 6.84 -5.45
N CYS A 186 1.61 7.06 -4.41
CA CYS A 186 1.35 6.02 -3.42
C CYS A 186 -0.08 6.10 -2.89
N SER A 187 -0.60 4.97 -2.44
CA SER A 187 -1.83 4.93 -1.63
C SER A 187 -1.66 5.74 -0.34
N ASN A 188 -2.77 6.08 0.30
CA ASN A 188 -2.79 6.75 1.60
C ASN A 188 -2.68 5.81 2.81
N LEU A 189 -2.37 4.52 2.60
CA LEU A 189 -2.17 3.58 3.69
C LEU A 189 -0.69 3.53 4.07
N ARG A 190 -0.42 3.71 5.36
CA ARG A 190 0.92 3.87 5.94
C ARG A 190 1.89 2.80 5.48
N ARG A 191 1.51 1.52 5.52
CA ARG A 191 2.38 0.42 5.07
C ARG A 191 2.94 0.59 3.66
N ALA A 192 2.16 1.15 2.73
CA ALA A 192 2.63 1.41 1.37
C ALA A 192 3.56 2.62 1.34
N ILE A 193 3.19 3.71 2.03
CA ILE A 193 4.00 4.92 2.13
C ILE A 193 5.36 4.60 2.73
N SER A 194 5.41 3.86 3.84
CA SER A 194 6.65 3.44 4.50
C SER A 194 7.48 2.51 3.64
N THR A 195 6.84 1.60 2.88
CA THR A 195 7.60 0.75 1.94
C THR A 195 8.28 1.59 0.86
N VAL A 196 7.56 2.54 0.26
CA VAL A 196 8.12 3.43 -0.77
C VAL A 196 9.20 4.34 -0.18
N ALA A 197 8.96 4.94 0.99
CA ALA A 197 9.92 5.80 1.65
C ALA A 197 11.26 5.08 1.92
N ALA A 198 11.19 3.87 2.49
CA ALA A 198 12.38 3.07 2.78
C ALA A 198 13.06 2.55 1.52
N ALA A 199 12.29 1.97 0.59
CA ALA A 199 12.84 1.37 -0.63
C ALA A 199 13.51 2.39 -1.56
N PHE A 200 12.95 3.60 -1.65
CA PHE A 200 13.44 4.65 -2.54
C PHE A 200 14.23 5.74 -1.81
N GLN A 201 14.70 5.49 -0.59
CA GLN A 201 15.39 6.49 0.23
C GLN A 201 16.60 7.14 -0.48
N ASP A 202 17.38 6.35 -1.23
CA ASP A 202 18.57 6.85 -1.92
C ASP A 202 18.22 7.67 -3.16
N ARG A 203 17.08 7.36 -3.81
CA ARG A 203 16.51 8.20 -4.87
C ARG A 203 16.04 9.53 -4.28
N LEU A 204 15.27 9.47 -3.19
CA LEU A 204 14.70 10.64 -2.53
C LEU A 204 15.79 11.55 -1.97
N SER A 205 16.88 10.98 -1.45
CA SER A 205 18.06 11.73 -1.00
C SER A 205 18.80 12.41 -2.15
N ARG A 206 18.93 11.72 -3.31
CA ARG A 206 19.52 12.31 -4.52
C ARG A 206 18.63 13.38 -5.16
N ARG A 207 17.31 13.34 -4.92
CA ARG A 207 16.33 14.29 -5.47
C ARG A 207 15.44 14.87 -4.36
N PRO A 208 15.95 15.80 -3.53
CA PRO A 208 15.20 16.35 -2.39
C PRO A 208 13.87 17.04 -2.76
N GLN A 209 13.75 17.52 -4.00
CA GLN A 209 12.54 18.16 -4.51
C GLN A 209 11.47 17.15 -4.94
N GLU A 210 11.87 15.90 -5.20
CA GLU A 210 10.93 14.86 -5.61
C GLU A 210 10.01 14.48 -4.45
N LYS A 211 8.72 14.32 -4.76
CA LYS A 211 7.68 14.00 -3.79
C LYS A 211 7.03 12.66 -4.10
N ILE A 212 6.69 11.93 -3.04
CA ILE A 212 5.76 10.80 -3.06
C ILE A 212 4.35 11.40 -2.98
N LEU A 213 3.64 11.44 -4.10
CA LEU A 213 2.29 12.00 -4.15
C LEU A 213 1.26 11.00 -3.66
N ILE A 214 0.49 11.36 -2.63
CA ILE A 214 -0.52 10.46 -2.04
C ILE A 214 -1.86 10.59 -2.76
N ILE A 215 -2.34 9.47 -3.32
CA ILE A 215 -3.62 9.39 -4.03
C ILE A 215 -4.54 8.29 -3.43
N PRO A 216 -5.64 8.67 -2.75
CA PRO A 216 -6.54 7.72 -2.08
C PRO A 216 -7.19 6.66 -2.97
N VAL A 217 -7.25 6.88 -4.28
CA VAL A 217 -7.84 5.91 -5.22
C VAL A 217 -7.08 4.57 -5.24
N LEU A 218 -5.81 4.57 -4.80
CA LEU A 218 -4.96 3.38 -4.66
C LEU A 218 -5.19 2.58 -3.35
N GLN A 219 -6.04 3.04 -2.43
CA GLN A 219 -6.31 2.37 -1.15
C GLN A 219 -6.73 0.88 -1.37
N GLU A 220 -6.31 -0.05 -0.51
CA GLU A 220 -6.56 -1.49 -0.75
C GLU A 220 -8.05 -1.82 -0.99
N ILE A 221 -8.34 -2.78 -1.88
CA ILE A 221 -9.70 -3.27 -2.11
C ILE A 221 -10.07 -4.26 -0.99
N SER A 222 -10.71 -3.76 0.05
CA SER A 222 -11.02 -4.53 1.26
C SER A 222 -12.07 -3.84 2.13
N ARG A 223 -12.81 -4.66 2.88
CA ARG A 223 -13.73 -4.23 3.95
C ARG A 223 -13.07 -4.21 5.33
N ASN A 224 -11.85 -4.73 5.43
CA ASN A 224 -11.16 -4.84 6.70
C ASN A 224 -10.75 -3.46 7.24
N PRO A 225 -10.72 -3.28 8.57
CA PRO A 225 -10.27 -2.04 9.21
C PRO A 225 -8.85 -1.58 8.81
N ASP A 226 -7.94 -2.52 8.55
CA ASP A 226 -6.55 -2.21 8.15
C ASP A 226 -6.45 -1.54 6.78
N ALA A 227 -7.52 -1.58 6.02
CA ALA A 227 -7.64 -0.89 4.75
C ALA A 227 -8.23 0.51 4.91
N LEU A 228 -8.33 1.06 6.11
CA LEU A 228 -8.69 2.46 6.38
C LEU A 228 -7.48 3.22 6.93
N SER A 229 -7.15 4.36 6.32
CA SER A 229 -6.11 5.29 6.75
C SER A 229 -6.46 5.96 8.07
N LEU A 230 -5.47 6.11 8.95
CA LEU A 230 -5.58 6.87 10.20
C LEU A 230 -5.25 8.34 9.98
N THR A 231 -4.60 8.67 8.88
CA THR A 231 -4.25 10.05 8.57
C THR A 231 -5.51 10.76 8.09
N PRO A 232 -5.89 11.92 8.67
CA PRO A 232 -6.98 12.73 8.15
C PRO A 232 -6.68 13.28 6.75
N ALA A 233 -7.73 13.70 6.03
CA ALA A 233 -7.57 14.34 4.73
C ALA A 233 -6.63 15.55 4.83
N HIS A 234 -5.68 15.65 3.90
CA HIS A 234 -4.66 16.71 3.79
C HIS A 234 -3.73 16.88 5.00
N ALA A 235 -3.92 16.08 6.06
CA ALA A 235 -3.03 16.10 7.21
C ALA A 235 -1.72 15.40 6.88
N GLN A 236 -0.66 15.84 7.54
CA GLN A 236 0.66 15.23 7.44
C GLN A 236 0.63 13.81 8.02
N ILE A 237 1.29 12.86 7.35
CA ILE A 237 1.53 11.54 7.91
C ILE A 237 2.66 11.57 8.94
N HIS A 238 2.52 10.77 10.00
CA HIS A 238 3.51 10.64 11.06
C HIS A 238 4.06 9.22 11.14
N ALA A 239 5.33 9.12 11.52
CA ALA A 239 5.98 7.85 11.80
C ALA A 239 5.32 7.17 13.01
N SER A 240 4.91 5.93 12.82
CA SER A 240 4.41 5.01 13.83
C SER A 240 5.54 4.52 14.73
N TRP A 241 5.18 3.78 15.78
CA TRP A 241 6.15 3.13 16.66
C TRP A 241 7.13 2.21 15.92
N MET A 242 6.70 1.55 14.83
CA MET A 242 7.58 0.65 14.06
C MET A 242 8.64 1.41 13.28
N GLU A 243 8.22 2.48 12.60
CA GLU A 243 9.13 3.34 11.83
C GLU A 243 10.10 4.09 12.73
N LYS A 244 9.65 4.58 13.90
CA LYS A 244 10.50 5.28 14.87
C LYS A 244 11.61 4.42 15.45
N THR A 245 11.40 3.11 15.55
CA THR A 245 12.41 2.16 16.03
C THR A 245 13.28 1.57 14.93
N SER A 246 12.97 1.88 13.67
CA SER A 246 13.72 1.37 12.52
C SER A 246 14.98 2.19 12.28
N THR A 247 16.05 1.52 11.85
CA THR A 247 17.30 2.15 11.42
C THR A 247 17.44 2.21 9.89
N VAL A 248 16.41 1.79 9.14
CA VAL A 248 16.48 1.70 7.67
C VAL A 248 16.61 3.08 7.02
N CYS A 249 15.82 4.05 7.48
CA CYS A 249 15.85 5.44 7.03
C CYS A 249 15.19 6.35 8.08
N ASP A 250 15.39 7.67 7.97
CA ASP A 250 14.60 8.64 8.74
C ASP A 250 13.21 8.83 8.11
N PHE A 251 12.29 7.95 8.51
CA PHE A 251 10.90 7.98 8.03
C PHE A 251 10.22 9.33 8.29
N GLN A 252 10.42 9.93 9.47
CA GLN A 252 9.70 11.15 9.80
C GLN A 252 10.20 12.32 8.95
N ASN A 253 11.51 12.39 8.69
CA ASN A 253 12.08 13.38 7.77
C ASN A 253 11.55 13.22 6.34
N ILE A 254 11.52 12.00 5.80
CA ILE A 254 10.95 11.72 4.47
C ILE A 254 9.46 12.07 4.44
N PHE A 255 8.70 11.71 5.47
CA PHE A 255 7.28 12.02 5.56
C PHE A 255 7.07 13.53 5.52
N THR A 256 7.71 14.28 6.40
CA THR A 256 7.55 15.73 6.49
C THR A 256 7.96 16.45 5.20
N ASN A 257 9.08 16.05 4.60
CA ASN A 257 9.69 16.83 3.52
C ASN A 257 9.35 16.32 2.14
N GLN A 258 8.99 15.04 1.97
CA GLN A 258 8.90 14.41 0.65
C GLN A 258 7.62 13.60 0.44
N VAL A 259 6.68 13.57 1.39
CA VAL A 259 5.33 13.04 1.15
C VAL A 259 4.37 14.19 0.89
N ASP A 260 3.82 14.23 -0.32
CA ASP A 260 2.84 15.25 -0.72
C ASP A 260 1.41 14.75 -0.45
N MET A 261 0.76 15.41 0.52
CA MET A 261 -0.59 15.12 0.98
C MET A 261 -1.67 15.97 0.26
N SER A 262 -1.31 16.74 -0.76
CA SER A 262 -2.22 17.67 -1.46
C SER A 262 -3.47 16.99 -2.03
N LEU A 263 -3.33 15.78 -2.57
CA LEU A 263 -4.46 15.00 -3.12
C LEU A 263 -5.07 14.01 -2.12
N HIS A 264 -4.61 14.01 -0.86
CA HIS A 264 -5.13 13.12 0.15
C HIS A 264 -6.51 13.59 0.66
N SER A 265 -7.59 13.16 0.01
CA SER A 265 -8.98 13.46 0.42
C SER A 265 -9.53 12.54 1.53
N GLY A 266 -8.66 11.79 2.21
CA GLY A 266 -9.02 10.85 3.26
C GLY A 266 -9.38 9.47 2.74
N ASN A 267 -10.08 8.70 3.58
CA ASN A 267 -10.48 7.34 3.28
C ASN A 267 -11.51 7.27 2.15
N LYS A 268 -11.46 6.19 1.36
CA LYS A 268 -12.49 5.83 0.38
C LYS A 268 -13.93 5.99 0.96
N PRO A 269 -14.96 6.26 0.12
CA PRO A 269 -16.37 6.28 0.56
C PRO A 269 -17.03 4.89 0.56
N ILE A 270 -18.02 4.65 1.43
CA ILE A 270 -18.71 3.35 1.55
C ILE A 270 -19.41 2.95 0.24
N GLY A 271 -19.98 3.92 -0.49
CA GLY A 271 -20.70 3.72 -1.77
C GLY A 271 -19.81 3.61 -3.01
N THR A 272 -18.48 3.53 -2.84
CA THR A 272 -17.55 3.27 -3.96
C THR A 272 -17.22 1.79 -4.10
N ASN A 273 -16.52 1.44 -5.18
CA ASN A 273 -15.93 0.11 -5.35
C ASN A 273 -14.55 0.17 -6.02
N GLY A 274 -13.88 -0.97 -6.08
CA GLY A 274 -12.58 -1.13 -6.72
C GLY A 274 -12.56 -0.61 -8.16
N LEU A 275 -13.54 -0.99 -8.98
CA LEU A 275 -13.59 -0.58 -10.39
C LEU A 275 -13.64 0.93 -10.57
N LYS A 276 -14.52 1.63 -9.84
CA LYS A 276 -14.61 3.10 -9.89
C LYS A 276 -13.27 3.75 -9.56
N ARG A 277 -12.59 3.26 -8.52
CA ARG A 277 -11.29 3.82 -8.09
C ARG A 277 -10.16 3.49 -9.05
N MET A 278 -10.18 2.31 -9.66
CA MET A 278 -9.23 1.95 -10.71
C MET A 278 -9.42 2.83 -11.95
N ASN A 279 -10.65 3.11 -12.37
CA ASN A 279 -10.91 4.05 -13.46
C ASN A 279 -10.45 5.47 -13.12
N LEU A 280 -10.74 5.97 -11.91
CA LEU A 280 -10.23 7.27 -11.46
C LEU A 280 -8.68 7.33 -11.44
N PHE A 281 -8.01 6.22 -11.13
CA PHE A 281 -6.57 6.13 -11.25
C PHE A 281 -6.11 6.19 -12.72
N CYS A 282 -6.83 5.53 -13.63
CA CYS A 282 -6.53 5.61 -15.07
C CYS A 282 -6.71 7.05 -15.60
N ASP A 283 -7.78 7.74 -15.18
CA ASP A 283 -8.02 9.14 -15.52
C ASP A 283 -6.89 10.03 -15.00
N PHE A 284 -6.48 9.84 -13.74
CA PHE A 284 -5.34 10.54 -13.14
C PHE A 284 -4.04 10.28 -13.91
N LEU A 285 -3.77 9.01 -14.25
CA LEU A 285 -2.53 8.59 -14.90
C LEU A 285 -2.35 9.27 -16.25
N PHE A 286 -3.42 9.49 -17.02
CA PHE A 286 -3.41 10.19 -18.31
C PHE A 286 -3.94 11.63 -18.24
N SER A 287 -3.95 12.22 -17.05
CA SER A 287 -4.33 13.62 -16.87
C SER A 287 -3.15 14.55 -17.19
N PRO A 288 -3.41 15.83 -17.49
CA PRO A 288 -2.35 16.84 -17.64
C PRO A 288 -1.45 17.00 -16.40
N SER A 289 -1.89 16.53 -15.23
CA SER A 289 -1.09 16.55 -13.99
C SER A 289 0.01 15.48 -13.94
N VAL A 290 0.01 14.52 -14.89
CA VAL A 290 1.01 13.45 -14.99
C VAL A 290 1.67 13.53 -16.37
N THR A 291 2.66 14.39 -16.48
CA THR A 291 3.42 14.60 -17.72
C THR A 291 4.47 13.52 -17.95
N GLU A 292 4.86 12.80 -16.90
CA GLU A 292 5.89 11.77 -16.96
C GLU A 292 5.37 10.49 -17.61
N ASP A 293 6.14 9.90 -18.53
CA ASP A 293 5.79 8.62 -19.17
C ASP A 293 5.96 7.42 -18.23
N TYR A 294 6.74 7.60 -17.15
CA TYR A 294 7.06 6.55 -16.20
C TYR A 294 6.43 6.89 -14.84
N VAL A 295 5.63 5.98 -14.31
CA VAL A 295 4.92 6.20 -13.04
C VAL A 295 5.14 5.01 -12.12
N ILE A 296 5.64 5.29 -10.93
CA ILE A 296 5.94 4.30 -9.89
C ILE A 296 4.85 4.41 -8.82
N VAL A 297 4.19 3.29 -8.55
CA VAL A 297 2.94 3.23 -7.81
C VAL A 297 3.12 2.32 -6.59
N GLY A 298 3.20 2.93 -5.41
CA GLY A 298 3.13 2.22 -4.13
C GLY A 298 1.69 1.83 -3.78
N GLY A 299 1.44 0.54 -3.57
CA GLY A 299 0.07 0.07 -3.36
C GLY A 299 -0.04 -1.36 -2.82
N HIS A 300 -1.18 -1.99 -3.11
CA HIS A 300 -1.64 -3.18 -2.37
C HIS A 300 -2.06 -4.34 -3.25
N SER A 301 -2.06 -5.53 -2.64
CA SER A 301 -2.20 -6.80 -3.34
C SER A 301 -3.53 -6.99 -4.06
N LEU A 302 -4.66 -6.72 -3.41
CA LEU A 302 -5.97 -6.94 -4.03
C LEU A 302 -6.27 -5.86 -5.05
N TRP A 303 -5.86 -4.62 -4.79
CA TRP A 303 -5.93 -3.53 -5.76
C TRP A 303 -5.15 -3.88 -7.03
N PHE A 304 -3.86 -4.21 -6.94
CA PHE A 304 -3.04 -4.55 -8.11
C PHE A 304 -3.56 -5.77 -8.86
N ARG A 305 -3.95 -6.83 -8.15
CA ARG A 305 -4.53 -8.02 -8.81
C ARG A 305 -5.83 -7.68 -9.53
N SER A 306 -6.70 -6.89 -8.92
CA SER A 306 -7.95 -6.46 -9.56
C SER A 306 -7.69 -5.57 -10.77
N PHE A 307 -6.63 -4.76 -10.73
CA PHE A 307 -6.19 -3.93 -11.86
C PHE A 307 -5.78 -4.80 -13.05
N PHE A 308 -4.93 -5.80 -12.83
CA PHE A 308 -4.58 -6.78 -13.88
C PHE A 308 -5.79 -7.57 -14.37
N GLN A 309 -6.69 -8.02 -13.48
CA GLN A 309 -7.92 -8.71 -13.89
C GLN A 309 -8.86 -7.84 -14.73
N THR A 310 -8.80 -6.52 -14.55
CA THR A 310 -9.69 -5.57 -15.22
C THR A 310 -9.14 -5.14 -16.57
N PHE A 311 -7.85 -4.81 -16.65
CA PHE A 311 -7.26 -4.16 -17.82
C PHE A 311 -6.32 -5.04 -18.65
N LEU A 312 -6.04 -6.28 -18.22
CA LEU A 312 -5.37 -7.24 -19.07
C LEU A 312 -6.42 -7.96 -19.96
N PRO A 313 -6.16 -8.15 -21.27
CA PRO A 313 -7.02 -8.94 -22.15
C PRO A 313 -7.43 -10.28 -21.53
N TYR A 314 -8.70 -10.66 -21.65
CA TYR A 314 -9.21 -11.83 -20.91
C TYR A 314 -8.75 -13.16 -21.48
N THR A 315 -8.31 -13.16 -22.74
CA THR A 315 -7.67 -14.31 -23.39
C THR A 315 -6.22 -14.49 -22.96
N THR A 316 -5.59 -13.48 -22.36
CA THR A 316 -4.21 -13.57 -21.87
C THR A 316 -4.18 -14.43 -20.61
N ILE A 317 -3.30 -15.43 -20.59
CA ILE A 317 -3.03 -16.25 -19.40
C ILE A 317 -1.75 -15.73 -18.74
N HIS A 318 -1.88 -14.95 -17.67
CA HIS A 318 -0.72 -14.43 -16.94
C HIS A 318 -0.86 -14.58 -15.42
N ALA A 319 0.26 -14.76 -14.72
CA ALA A 319 0.27 -14.96 -13.27
C ALA A 319 -0.38 -13.79 -12.51
N SER A 320 -0.25 -12.56 -13.03
CA SER A 320 -0.77 -11.33 -12.43
C SER A 320 -2.29 -11.29 -12.23
N GLN A 321 -3.04 -12.08 -13.00
CA GLN A 321 -4.50 -12.17 -12.84
C GLN A 321 -4.93 -13.09 -11.69
N LYS A 322 -4.06 -13.99 -11.23
CA LYS A 322 -4.42 -15.02 -10.23
C LYS A 322 -3.64 -14.86 -8.93
N LYS A 323 -2.34 -14.59 -9.05
CA LYS A 323 -1.38 -14.49 -7.95
C LYS A 323 -1.23 -13.06 -7.47
N LYS A 324 -0.64 -12.89 -6.30
CA LYS A 324 -0.30 -11.56 -5.77
C LYS A 324 1.17 -11.28 -6.03
N ILE A 325 1.53 -10.04 -6.35
CA ILE A 325 2.94 -9.59 -6.30
C ILE A 325 3.48 -9.91 -4.89
N VAL A 326 4.71 -10.38 -4.72
CA VAL A 326 5.27 -10.59 -3.37
C VAL A 326 5.36 -9.28 -2.58
N ASN A 327 5.36 -9.35 -1.24
CA ASN A 327 5.57 -8.15 -0.43
C ASN A 327 6.95 -7.55 -0.77
N GLY A 328 7.03 -6.23 -0.96
CA GLY A 328 8.24 -5.56 -1.44
C GLY A 328 8.54 -5.78 -2.93
N GLY A 329 7.73 -6.56 -3.65
CA GLY A 329 7.96 -6.86 -5.07
C GLY A 329 7.64 -5.70 -6.00
N VAL A 330 8.31 -5.70 -7.16
CA VAL A 330 8.17 -4.69 -8.22
C VAL A 330 7.84 -5.36 -9.55
N VAL A 331 6.79 -4.88 -10.22
CA VAL A 331 6.38 -5.33 -11.55
C VAL A 331 6.19 -4.11 -12.45
N ALA A 332 6.80 -4.13 -13.63
CA ALA A 332 6.65 -3.11 -14.65
C ALA A 332 5.69 -3.58 -15.75
N PHE A 333 4.96 -2.66 -16.38
CA PHE A 333 4.17 -2.91 -17.58
C PHE A 333 3.86 -1.62 -18.33
N GLU A 334 3.62 -1.71 -19.63
CA GLU A 334 3.04 -0.64 -20.42
C GLU A 334 1.53 -0.61 -20.28
N PHE A 335 1.01 0.58 -20.03
CA PHE A 335 -0.41 0.87 -19.93
C PHE A 335 -0.81 1.84 -21.03
N VAL A 336 -1.87 1.49 -21.75
CA VAL A 336 -2.30 2.16 -22.96
C VAL A 336 -3.67 2.77 -22.72
N LYS A 337 -3.85 4.01 -23.19
CA LYS A 337 -5.15 4.68 -23.32
C LYS A 337 -5.47 4.89 -24.79
N ALA A 338 -6.67 4.49 -25.19
CA ALA A 338 -7.23 4.78 -26.50
C ALA A 338 -8.49 5.62 -26.34
N ASN A 339 -8.61 6.69 -27.13
CA ASN A 339 -9.81 7.52 -27.15
C ASN A 339 -10.81 6.93 -28.14
N THR A 340 -11.97 6.49 -27.64
CA THR A 340 -13.04 5.92 -28.46
C THR A 340 -14.25 6.84 -28.50
N LYS A 341 -15.19 6.58 -29.41
CA LYS A 341 -16.49 7.29 -29.44
C LYS A 341 -17.28 7.21 -28.13
N TYR A 342 -16.98 6.24 -27.26
CA TYR A 342 -17.65 6.04 -25.96
C TYR A 342 -16.78 6.47 -24.77
N GLY A 343 -15.77 7.30 -25.03
CA GLY A 343 -14.81 7.77 -24.04
C GLY A 343 -13.51 6.97 -24.02
N PRO A 344 -12.60 7.28 -23.08
CA PRO A 344 -11.32 6.61 -22.98
C PRO A 344 -11.49 5.14 -22.58
N ARG A 345 -10.58 4.32 -23.12
CA ARG A 345 -10.49 2.89 -22.84
C ARG A 345 -9.04 2.54 -22.57
N TYR A 346 -8.84 1.62 -21.64
CA TYR A 346 -7.52 1.33 -21.10
C TYR A 346 -7.19 -0.15 -21.22
N MET A 347 -5.91 -0.44 -21.43
CA MET A 347 -5.42 -1.81 -21.53
C MET A 347 -3.96 -1.90 -21.09
N ILE A 348 -3.62 -3.01 -20.46
CA ILE A 348 -2.23 -3.40 -20.21
C ILE A 348 -1.73 -4.16 -21.44
N ASP A 349 -0.58 -3.78 -22.00
CA ASP A 349 0.05 -4.60 -23.05
C ASP A 349 0.59 -5.89 -22.43
N PRO A 350 0.06 -7.08 -22.79
CA PRO A 350 0.47 -8.34 -22.19
C PRO A 350 1.96 -8.66 -22.31
N LYS A 351 2.58 -8.22 -23.41
CA LYS A 351 3.99 -8.52 -23.71
C LYS A 351 4.97 -7.64 -22.95
N SER A 352 4.45 -6.58 -22.33
CA SER A 352 5.25 -5.59 -21.59
C SER A 352 5.42 -5.91 -20.11
N ILE A 353 4.73 -6.93 -19.58
CA ILE A 353 4.74 -7.23 -18.16
C ILE A 353 6.07 -7.86 -17.76
N ASP A 354 6.86 -7.16 -16.97
CA ASP A 354 8.15 -7.62 -16.46
C ASP A 354 8.15 -7.68 -14.94
N VAL A 355 8.69 -8.79 -14.42
CA VAL A 355 9.02 -8.91 -13.00
C VAL A 355 10.39 -8.27 -12.79
N VAL A 356 10.41 -7.10 -12.13
CA VAL A 356 11.67 -6.40 -11.80
C VAL A 356 12.23 -6.92 -10.48
N TYR A 357 11.39 -7.20 -9.50
CA TYR A 357 11.84 -7.75 -8.22
C TYR A 357 10.76 -8.63 -7.55
N GLY A 358 11.16 -9.82 -7.08
CA GLY A 358 10.37 -10.70 -6.23
C GLY A 358 9.18 -11.46 -6.87
N GLY A 359 8.59 -10.93 -7.94
CA GLY A 359 7.58 -11.65 -8.74
C GLY A 359 6.24 -11.90 -8.04
N PHE A 360 5.61 -13.04 -8.37
CA PHE A 360 4.24 -13.39 -7.95
C PHE A 360 4.19 -14.67 -7.10
N HIS A 361 3.32 -14.71 -6.09
CA HIS A 361 3.06 -15.89 -5.24
C HIS A 361 1.57 -16.22 -5.10
#